data_AF-A0A7S0AIY5-F1
#
_entry.id   AF-A0A7S0AIY5-F1
#
_cell.length_a   1.000
_cell.length_b   1.000
_cell.length_c   1.000
_cell.angle_alpha   90.00
_cell.angle_beta   90.00
_cell.angle_gamma   90.00
#
_symmetry.space_group_name_H-M   'P 1'
#
loop_
_entity.id
_entity.type
_entity.pdbx_description
1 polymer ?
#
loop_
_entity_poly.entity_id
_entity_poly.type
_entity_poly.pdbx_seq_one_letter_code
_entity_poly.pdbx_strand_id
1 'polypeptide(L)'
;MSSGNEKTNEKMARVAPELASEFARYPLKRKMWVAPTGKTAKGEPCFIVGDEGSNGGLMKIDYVYGRGVLGLGYYHLLTRDAHAILYKRLFNEAPVCCCTCSPSFALVPRAQVSDHDDVVIICYNRS
;
A
#
# COMPACT_ATOMS: atom_id res chain seq x y z
N MET A 1 -23.24 -3.91 15.26
CA MET A 1 -22.19 -2.87 15.40
C MET A 1 -20.97 -3.35 14.62
N SER A 2 -20.91 -3.14 13.31
CA SER A 2 -19.69 -3.45 12.54
C SER A 2 -18.58 -2.51 13.00
N SER A 3 -17.61 -3.10 13.69
CA SER A 3 -16.52 -2.42 14.40
C SER A 3 -15.81 -1.47 13.43
N GLY A 4 -15.52 -0.23 13.83
CA GLY A 4 -14.98 0.83 12.95
C GLY A 4 -13.75 0.42 12.10
N ASN A 5 -13.03 -0.63 12.51
CA ASN A 5 -11.97 -1.27 11.76
C ASN A 5 -12.39 -1.81 10.38
N GLU A 6 -13.62 -2.30 10.21
CA GLU A 6 -14.11 -2.84 8.93
C GLU A 6 -14.20 -1.71 7.89
N LYS A 7 -14.77 -0.57 8.28
CA LYS A 7 -14.84 0.64 7.44
C LYS A 7 -13.45 1.13 7.03
N THR A 8 -12.47 1.08 7.94
CA THR A 8 -11.08 1.43 7.62
C THR A 8 -10.48 0.47 6.58
N ASN A 9 -10.71 -0.84 6.71
CA ASN A 9 -10.23 -1.82 5.75
C ASN A 9 -10.87 -1.64 4.37
N GLU A 10 -12.17 -1.31 4.30
CA GLU A 10 -12.86 -1.00 3.05
C GLU A 10 -12.28 0.26 2.37
N LYS A 11 -12.01 1.32 3.15
CA LYS A 11 -11.31 2.52 2.64
C LYS A 11 -9.93 2.18 2.10
N MET A 12 -9.15 1.41 2.86
CA MET A 12 -7.81 0.99 2.46
C MET A 12 -7.81 0.20 1.16
N ALA A 13 -8.73 -0.76 1.01
CA ALA A 13 -8.87 -1.55 -0.20
C ALA A 13 -9.32 -0.72 -1.42
N ARG A 14 -10.11 0.34 -1.20
CA ARG A 14 -10.52 1.28 -2.25
C ARG A 14 -9.37 2.16 -2.74
N VAL A 15 -8.52 2.62 -1.82
CA VAL A 15 -7.38 3.52 -2.14
C VAL A 15 -6.21 2.72 -2.73
N ALA A 16 -5.86 1.59 -2.12
CA ALA A 16 -4.80 0.70 -2.59
C ALA A 16 -5.30 -0.74 -2.56
N PRO A 17 -5.52 -1.38 -3.72
CA PRO A 17 -6.06 -2.73 -3.76
C PRO A 17 -5.10 -3.77 -3.15
N GLU A 18 -3.81 -3.46 -3.00
CA GLU A 18 -2.87 -4.31 -2.23
C GLU A 18 -3.24 -4.43 -0.74
N LEU A 19 -3.85 -3.38 -0.17
CA LEU A 19 -4.23 -3.36 1.24
C LEU A 19 -5.47 -4.22 1.54
N ALA A 20 -6.14 -4.73 0.51
CA ALA A 20 -7.18 -5.76 0.66
C ALA A 20 -6.61 -7.11 1.14
N SER A 21 -5.29 -7.28 1.06
CA SER A 21 -4.57 -8.43 1.59
C SER A 21 -4.84 -8.65 3.09
N GLU A 22 -4.99 -9.90 3.50
CA GLU A 22 -5.11 -10.28 4.91
C GLU A 22 -3.92 -9.78 5.74
N PHE A 23 -2.74 -9.70 5.12
CA PHE A 23 -1.52 -9.26 5.79
C PHE A 23 -1.50 -7.76 6.06
N ALA A 24 -2.25 -6.95 5.32
CA ALA A 24 -2.31 -5.49 5.49
C ALA A 24 -3.52 -5.01 6.30
N ARG A 25 -4.37 -5.92 6.78
CA ARG A 25 -5.61 -5.59 7.49
C ARG A 25 -5.35 -4.75 8.76
N TYR A 26 -6.20 -3.77 9.00
CA TYR A 26 -6.22 -2.93 10.21
C TYR A 26 -7.15 -3.52 11.29
N PRO A 27 -6.73 -3.55 12.57
CA PRO A 27 -5.36 -3.31 13.05
C PRO A 27 -4.42 -4.47 12.64
N LEU A 28 -3.13 -4.17 12.50
CA LEU A 28 -2.11 -5.18 12.22
C LEU A 28 -2.07 -6.20 13.36
N LYS A 29 -2.37 -7.47 13.06
CA LYS A 29 -2.40 -8.55 14.05
C LYS A 29 -1.01 -9.08 14.43
N ARG A 30 0.07 -8.48 13.95
CA ARG A 30 1.45 -8.98 14.13
C ARG A 30 2.23 -8.13 15.12
N LYS A 31 3.19 -8.75 15.82
CA LYS A 31 4.06 -8.08 16.79
C LYS A 31 5.41 -7.62 16.20
N MET A 32 5.88 -8.26 15.13
CA MET A 32 7.19 -7.99 14.53
C MET A 32 7.12 -8.06 13.00
N TRP A 33 8.03 -7.34 12.35
CA TRP A 33 8.21 -7.35 10.89
C TRP A 33 9.05 -8.54 10.47
N VAL A 34 8.71 -9.13 9.32
CA VAL A 34 9.54 -10.19 8.71
C VAL A 34 10.64 -9.53 7.89
N ALA A 35 11.85 -10.08 7.94
CA ALA A 35 12.96 -9.63 7.11
C ALA A 35 12.66 -9.89 5.62
N PRO A 36 13.04 -8.99 4.70
CA PRO A 36 12.81 -9.18 3.27
C PRO A 36 13.57 -10.37 2.67
N THR A 37 14.66 -10.81 3.32
CA THR A 37 15.40 -12.04 2.98
C THR A 37 14.73 -13.33 3.50
N GLY A 38 13.66 -13.20 4.29
CA GLY A 38 12.94 -14.30 4.90
C GLY A 38 11.92 -14.96 3.98
N LYS A 39 11.16 -15.89 4.57
CA LYS A 39 10.03 -16.57 3.94
C LYS A 39 8.76 -16.37 4.77
N THR A 40 7.62 -16.41 4.10
CA THR A 40 6.30 -16.41 4.75
C THR A 40 6.06 -17.74 5.47
N ALA A 41 5.04 -17.79 6.33
CA ALA A 41 4.61 -19.04 6.97
C ALA A 41 4.21 -20.15 5.97
N LYS A 42 3.88 -19.76 4.73
CA LYS A 42 3.57 -20.67 3.61
C LYS A 42 4.80 -21.09 2.81
N GLY A 43 6.00 -20.61 3.18
CA GLY A 43 7.25 -20.89 2.48
C GLY A 43 7.54 -19.99 1.27
N GLU A 44 6.70 -19.00 1.00
CA GLU A 44 6.90 -18.06 -0.11
C GLU A 44 8.01 -17.04 0.22
N PRO A 45 8.79 -16.56 -0.75
CA PRO A 45 9.83 -15.58 -0.50
C PRO A 45 9.22 -14.20 -0.16
N CYS A 46 9.77 -13.51 0.85
CA CYS A 46 9.32 -12.16 1.21
C CYS A 46 9.76 -11.08 0.21
N PHE A 47 10.73 -11.40 -0.66
CA PHE A 47 11.20 -10.56 -1.75
C PHE A 47 11.31 -11.37 -3.02
N ILE A 48 10.78 -10.84 -4.12
CA ILE A 48 10.93 -11.39 -5.46
C ILE A 48 11.57 -10.30 -6.30
N VAL A 49 12.74 -10.59 -6.87
CA VAL A 49 13.44 -9.64 -7.74
C VAL A 49 12.54 -9.25 -8.91
N GLY A 50 12.45 -7.95 -9.16
CA GLY A 50 11.74 -7.41 -10.32
C GLY A 50 12.65 -7.41 -11.54
N ASP A 51 12.07 -7.59 -12.72
CA ASP A 51 12.81 -7.44 -13.97
C ASP A 51 13.13 -5.95 -14.20
N GLU A 52 14.39 -5.62 -14.48
CA GLU A 52 14.84 -4.24 -14.75
C GLU A 52 14.27 -3.76 -16.09
N GLY A 53 13.07 -3.17 -16.04
CA GLY A 53 12.34 -2.69 -17.22
C GLY A 53 10.84 -2.96 -17.16
N SER A 54 10.42 -3.86 -16.28
CA SER A 54 8.99 -4.09 -15.99
C SER A 54 8.51 -3.10 -14.94
N ASN A 55 7.57 -2.20 -15.28
CA ASN A 55 6.91 -1.29 -14.32
C ASN A 55 5.95 -2.01 -13.34
N GLY A 56 6.29 -3.21 -12.88
CA GLY A 56 5.42 -4.01 -12.01
C GLY A 56 4.14 -4.50 -12.70
N GLY A 57 4.25 -4.88 -13.99
CA GLY A 57 3.11 -5.11 -14.89
C GLY A 57 2.06 -6.14 -14.45
N LEU A 58 2.39 -7.05 -13.53
CA LEU A 58 1.39 -7.83 -12.80
C LEU A 58 1.31 -7.35 -11.35
N MET A 59 0.13 -6.83 -10.99
CA MET A 59 -0.25 -6.66 -9.60
C MET A 59 -0.28 -8.03 -8.93
N LYS A 60 0.55 -8.24 -7.92
CA LYS A 60 0.60 -9.50 -7.16
C LYS A 60 -0.05 -9.26 -5.80
N ILE A 61 -1.20 -9.91 -5.59
CA ILE A 61 -1.90 -9.87 -4.30
C ILE A 61 -0.91 -10.27 -3.20
N ASP A 62 -0.94 -9.56 -2.07
CA ASP A 62 -0.01 -9.70 -0.93
C ASP A 62 1.38 -9.06 -1.08
N TYR A 63 1.73 -8.58 -2.27
CA TYR A 63 3.03 -7.95 -2.57
C TYR A 63 2.85 -6.52 -3.08
N VAL A 64 3.88 -5.70 -2.82
CA VAL A 64 3.99 -4.33 -3.31
C VAL A 64 5.25 -4.24 -4.16
N TYR A 65 5.11 -3.79 -5.41
CA TYR A 65 6.24 -3.57 -6.30
C TYR A 65 6.89 -2.22 -6.03
N GLY A 66 8.21 -2.19 -5.89
CA GLY A 66 8.99 -0.97 -5.81
C GLY A 66 10.41 -1.20 -5.31
N ARG A 67 11.07 -0.12 -4.90
CA ARG A 67 12.49 -0.13 -4.51
C ARG A 67 12.63 -0.12 -2.99
N GLY A 68 13.12 -1.22 -2.42
CA GLY A 68 13.37 -1.40 -0.99
C GLY A 68 14.83 -1.75 -0.69
N VAL A 69 15.09 -2.30 0.50
CA VAL A 69 16.46 -2.64 0.96
C VAL A 69 17.20 -3.61 0.03
N LEU A 70 16.49 -4.56 -0.58
CA LEU A 70 17.08 -5.57 -1.48
C LEU A 70 17.10 -5.15 -2.97
N GLY A 71 16.71 -3.93 -3.30
CA GLY A 71 16.64 -3.43 -4.68
C GLY A 71 15.22 -3.29 -5.22
N LEU A 72 15.08 -3.35 -6.53
CA LEU A 72 13.80 -3.21 -7.22
C LEU A 72 13.11 -4.59 -7.29
N GLY A 73 11.87 -4.68 -6.83
CA GLY A 73 11.11 -5.92 -6.91
C GLY A 73 9.81 -5.91 -6.12
N TYR A 74 9.24 -7.09 -5.93
CA TYR A 74 8.03 -7.31 -5.17
C TYR A 74 8.38 -7.62 -3.71
N TYR A 75 7.97 -6.75 -2.81
CA TYR A 75 8.09 -6.93 -1.36
C TYR A 75 6.76 -7.38 -0.78
N HIS A 76 6.79 -8.44 0.00
CA HIS A 76 5.58 -8.93 0.66
C HIS A 76 5.12 -7.96 1.75
N LEU A 77 3.81 -7.75 1.89
CA LEU A 77 3.18 -6.95 2.98
C LEU A 77 3.52 -7.45 4.41
N LEU A 78 4.21 -8.57 4.55
CA LEU A 78 4.78 -9.04 5.81
C LEU A 78 6.02 -8.25 6.25
N THR A 79 6.66 -7.58 5.31
CA THR A 79 7.86 -6.76 5.50
C THR A 79 7.51 -5.30 5.74
N ARG A 80 8.39 -4.59 6.45
CA ARG A 80 8.28 -3.15 6.64
C ARG A 80 8.47 -2.40 5.31
N ASP A 81 9.39 -2.87 4.48
CA ASP A 81 9.69 -2.31 3.15
C ASP A 81 8.46 -2.18 2.27
N ALA A 82 7.58 -3.20 2.24
CA ALA A 82 6.36 -3.15 1.44
C ALA A 82 5.45 -1.98 1.83
N HIS A 83 5.31 -1.69 3.14
CA HIS A 83 4.53 -0.54 3.61
C HIS A 83 5.22 0.79 3.31
N ALA A 84 6.55 0.85 3.39
CA ALA A 84 7.32 2.05 3.03
C ALA A 84 7.21 2.38 1.53
N ILE A 85 7.27 1.35 0.67
CA ILE A 85 7.09 1.49 -0.78
C ILE A 85 5.67 1.97 -1.06
N LEU A 86 4.66 1.35 -0.44
CA LEU A 86 3.28 1.72 -0.63
C LEU A 86 3.00 3.16 -0.16
N TYR A 87 3.53 3.56 0.99
CA TYR A 87 3.46 4.93 1.48
C TYR A 87 4.06 5.92 0.46
N LYS A 88 5.26 5.66 -0.04
CA LYS A 88 5.90 6.51 -1.06
C LYS A 88 5.08 6.60 -2.33
N ARG A 89 4.48 5.48 -2.77
CA ARG A 89 3.61 5.46 -3.95
C ARG A 89 2.37 6.33 -3.73
N LEU A 90 1.63 6.08 -2.64
CA LEU A 90 0.43 6.85 -2.30
C LEU A 90 0.74 8.33 -2.11
N PHE A 91 1.86 8.67 -1.48
CA PHE A 91 2.29 10.06 -1.33
C PHE A 91 2.55 10.75 -2.68
N ASN A 92 3.15 10.05 -3.64
CA ASN A 92 3.40 10.58 -4.98
C ASN A 92 2.15 10.60 -5.87
N GLU A 93 1.21 9.68 -5.65
CA GLU A 93 -0.06 9.54 -6.38
C GLU A 93 -1.20 10.34 -5.73
N ALA A 94 -0.89 11.19 -4.76
CA ALA A 94 -1.90 11.92 -4.00
C ALA A 94 -2.83 12.73 -4.93
N PRO A 95 -4.16 12.60 -4.81
CA PRO A 95 -5.10 13.35 -5.63
C PRO A 95 -4.97 14.84 -5.32
N VAL A 96 -4.35 15.59 -6.23
CA VAL A 96 -4.22 17.05 -6.13
C VAL A 96 -5.58 17.71 -6.34
N CYS A 97 -6.11 18.32 -5.28
CA CYS A 97 -7.22 19.25 -5.37
C CYS A 97 -6.69 20.58 -5.94
N CYS A 98 -6.59 20.67 -7.27
CA CYS A 98 -6.22 21.93 -7.93
C CYS A 98 -7.38 22.92 -7.78
N CYS A 99 -7.24 23.88 -6.86
CA CYS A 99 -8.27 24.88 -6.60
C CYS A 99 -8.37 26.00 -7.66
N THR A 100 -7.64 25.98 -8.77
CA THR A 100 -7.53 27.21 -9.61
C THR A 100 -7.58 27.09 -11.13
N CYS A 101 -7.36 25.96 -11.81
CA CYS A 101 -7.30 26.01 -13.29
C CYS A 101 -7.72 24.71 -14.01
N SER A 102 -9.02 24.46 -14.22
CA SER A 102 -9.61 23.87 -15.46
C SER A 102 -11.03 23.32 -15.23
N PRO A 103 -12.03 23.66 -16.07
CA PRO A 103 -13.42 23.22 -15.90
C PRO A 103 -13.70 21.77 -16.35
N SER A 104 -12.68 20.93 -16.61
CA SER A 104 -12.86 19.62 -17.26
C SER A 104 -12.13 18.44 -16.62
N PHE A 105 -11.41 18.62 -15.52
CA PHE A 105 -10.95 17.50 -14.69
C PHE A 105 -11.86 17.40 -13.47
N ALA A 106 -12.55 16.27 -13.35
CA ALA A 106 -13.55 16.02 -12.31
C ALA A 106 -13.04 16.48 -10.94
N LEU A 107 -13.82 17.34 -10.27
CA LEU A 107 -13.66 17.67 -8.86
C LEU A 107 -13.61 16.35 -8.08
N VAL A 108 -12.42 15.90 -7.70
CA VAL A 108 -12.26 14.75 -6.81
C VAL A 108 -13.02 15.09 -5.53
N PRO A 109 -14.04 14.30 -5.13
CA PRO A 109 -14.80 14.59 -3.93
C PRO A 109 -13.88 14.76 -2.73
N ARG A 110 -14.10 15.78 -1.90
CA ARG A 110 -13.29 16.01 -0.68
C ARG A 110 -13.17 14.75 0.21
N ALA A 111 -14.19 13.90 0.20
CA ALA A 111 -14.18 12.61 0.89
C ALA A 111 -13.09 11.66 0.36
N GLN A 112 -12.82 11.62 -0.95
CA GLN A 112 -11.76 10.79 -1.52
C GLN A 112 -10.37 11.28 -1.15
N VAL A 113 -10.18 12.61 -1.06
CA VAL A 113 -8.92 13.20 -0.57
C VAL A 113 -8.70 12.86 0.90
N SER A 114 -9.75 13.02 1.73
CA SER A 114 -9.70 12.64 3.15
C SER A 114 -9.44 11.15 3.36
N ASP A 115 -10.09 10.28 2.58
CA ASP A 115 -9.87 8.83 2.65
C ASP A 115 -8.44 8.46 2.23
N HIS A 116 -7.88 9.16 1.23
CA HIS A 116 -6.49 8.97 0.81
C HIS A 116 -5.52 9.36 1.91
N ASP A 117 -5.70 10.53 2.54
CA ASP A 117 -4.86 11.01 3.65
C ASP A 117 -4.89 10.05 4.85
N ASP A 118 -6.07 9.54 5.24
CA ASP A 118 -6.23 8.54 6.30
C ASP A 118 -5.35 7.30 6.00
N VAL A 119 -5.41 6.79 4.78
CA VAL A 119 -4.68 5.58 4.35
C VAL A 119 -3.17 5.84 4.27
N VAL A 120 -2.76 7.02 3.81
CA VAL A 120 -1.35 7.45 3.78
C VAL A 120 -0.78 7.48 5.19
N ILE A 121 -1.50 8.05 6.16
CA ILE A 121 -1.08 8.09 7.57
C ILE A 121 -0.94 6.68 8.15
N ILE A 122 -1.89 5.80 7.83
CA ILE A 122 -1.83 4.39 8.26
C ILE A 122 -0.59 3.70 7.67
N CYS A 123 -0.28 3.91 6.40
CA CYS A 123 0.91 3.32 5.77
C CYS A 123 2.20 3.92 6.34
N TYR A 124 2.24 5.23 6.58
CA TYR A 124 3.38 5.91 7.19
C TYR A 124 3.72 5.36 8.58
N ASN A 125 2.71 5.21 9.45
CA ASN A 125 2.91 4.66 10.80
C ASN A 125 3.35 3.19 10.81
N ARG A 126 3.23 2.49 9.68
CA ARG A 126 3.65 1.10 9.49
C ARG A 126 5.01 0.97 8.81
N SER A 127 5.49 2.05 8.19
CA SER A 127 6.74 2.09 7.42
C SER A 127 7.98 2.41 8.23
#